data_AF-A0A538HR21-F1
#
_entry.id   AF-A0A538HR21-F1
#
_cell.length_a   1.000
_cell.length_b   1.000
_cell.length_c   1.000
_cell.angle_alpha   90.00
_cell.angle_beta   90.00
_cell.angle_gamma   90.00
#
_symmetry.space_group_name_H-M   'P 1'
#
loop_
_entity.id
_entity.type
_entity.pdbx_description
1 polymer ?
#
loop_
_entity_poly.entity_id
_entity_poly.type
_entity_poly.pdbx_seq_one_letter_code
_entity_poly.pdbx_strand_id
1 'polypeptide(L)'
;MLDALVAGTTDPEILAELARGKLRAKLPALKEALEGRFQALHALVIGAILAHLDFLDEQIDRLSDAIEEQLGPFATGVRLASTIPGVAARTAEVMVAEIGTDMSRFPSAGHLASWAGRCPGNHQSAGKRRSGRSRKGCKWLGIALEEAALAATRTNGSYLQAHYQRLRPRIGHGRALGAVKHSILVAYWHMFTAGEIYNDLGGDYYQRRDPQRQIRRLINQLERLGQHVTLEPAAA
;
A
#
# COMPACT_ATOMS: atom_id res chain seq x y z
N MET A 1 -9.50 29.95 7.89
CA MET A 1 -9.94 30.42 9.23
C MET A 1 -8.75 30.96 10.00
N LEU A 2 -7.69 30.17 10.19
CA LEU A 2 -6.46 30.66 10.84
C LEU A 2 -5.83 31.83 10.07
N ASP A 3 -5.86 31.81 8.74
CA ASP A 3 -5.41 32.95 7.92
C ASP A 3 -6.22 34.23 8.20
N ALA A 4 -7.53 34.10 8.37
CA ALA A 4 -8.41 35.22 8.69
C ALA A 4 -8.14 35.79 10.09
N LEU A 5 -7.86 34.91 11.07
CA LEU A 5 -7.42 35.33 12.41
C LEU A 5 -6.09 36.08 12.35
N VAL A 6 -5.10 35.56 11.61
CA VAL A 6 -3.80 36.22 11.41
C VAL A 6 -3.94 37.56 10.69
N ALA A 7 -4.85 37.67 9.73
CA ALA A 7 -5.18 38.91 9.02
C ALA A 7 -5.99 39.92 9.86
N GLY A 8 -6.35 39.58 11.11
CA GLY A 8 -7.02 40.48 12.05
C GLY A 8 -8.55 40.39 12.07
N THR A 9 -9.14 39.38 11.43
CA THR A 9 -10.58 39.10 11.58
C THR A 9 -10.83 38.51 12.96
N THR A 10 -11.70 39.13 13.75
CA THR A 10 -12.01 38.70 15.13
C THR A 10 -13.47 38.35 15.35
N ASP A 11 -14.35 38.60 14.38
CA ASP A 11 -15.78 38.31 14.51
C ASP A 11 -16.02 36.78 14.50
N PRO A 12 -16.52 36.19 15.60
CA PRO A 12 -16.77 34.76 15.71
C PRO A 12 -17.77 34.24 14.67
N GLU A 13 -18.75 35.05 14.26
CA GLU A 13 -19.74 34.67 13.24
C GLU A 13 -19.08 34.52 11.86
N ILE A 14 -18.27 35.49 11.46
CA ILE A 14 -17.53 35.47 10.19
C ILE A 14 -16.52 34.32 10.17
N LEU A 15 -15.77 34.15 11.26
CA LEU A 15 -14.75 33.11 11.36
C LEU A 15 -15.36 31.70 11.37
N ALA A 16 -16.49 31.50 12.05
CA ALA A 16 -17.15 30.19 12.12
C ALA A 16 -17.63 29.72 10.73
N GLU A 17 -18.08 30.64 9.86
CA GLU A 17 -18.48 30.27 8.49
C GLU A 17 -17.33 29.72 7.64
N LEU A 18 -16.07 30.04 7.99
CA LEU A 18 -14.88 29.47 7.35
C LEU A 18 -14.60 28.00 7.77
N ALA A 19 -15.41 27.41 8.64
CA ALA A 19 -15.29 26.03 9.06
C ALA A 19 -15.50 25.04 7.90
N ARG A 20 -14.65 24.02 7.82
CA ARG A 20 -14.69 22.97 6.80
C ARG A 20 -14.98 21.59 7.39
N GLY A 21 -15.63 20.73 6.61
CA GLY A 21 -15.86 19.32 6.95
C GLY A 21 -16.60 19.11 8.27
N LYS A 22 -16.08 18.22 9.12
CA LYS A 22 -16.69 17.87 10.43
C LYS A 22 -16.80 19.06 11.38
N LEU A 23 -16.03 20.12 11.17
CA LEU A 23 -16.09 21.32 12.00
C LEU A 23 -17.40 22.11 11.78
N ARG A 24 -18.04 21.99 10.61
CA ARG A 24 -19.35 22.61 10.33
C ARG A 24 -20.48 22.05 11.20
N ALA A 25 -20.38 20.79 11.62
CA ALA A 25 -21.36 20.22 12.55
C ALA A 25 -21.22 20.80 13.98
N LYS A 26 -20.17 21.57 14.25
CA LYS A 26 -19.83 22.12 15.58
C LYS A 26 -19.86 23.65 15.61
N LEU A 27 -20.57 24.30 14.70
CA LEU A 27 -20.59 25.76 14.60
C LEU A 27 -20.94 26.47 15.93
N PRO A 28 -21.94 26.04 16.73
CA PRO A 28 -22.23 26.71 18.00
C PRO A 28 -21.03 26.72 18.95
N ALA A 29 -20.43 25.55 19.20
CA ALA A 29 -19.26 25.42 20.06
C ALA A 29 -18.00 26.13 19.48
N LEU A 30 -17.91 26.22 18.15
CA LEU A 30 -16.82 26.91 17.48
C LEU A 30 -16.93 28.43 17.67
N LYS A 31 -18.13 29.00 17.56
CA LYS A 31 -18.38 30.42 17.83
C LYS A 31 -17.99 30.78 19.25
N GLU A 32 -18.43 29.99 20.24
CA GLU A 32 -18.03 30.15 21.65
C GLU A 32 -16.51 30.09 21.82
N ALA A 33 -15.82 29.17 21.14
CA ALA A 33 -14.36 29.07 21.21
C ALA A 33 -13.63 30.27 20.58
N LEU A 34 -14.25 30.91 19.57
CA LEU A 34 -13.72 32.05 18.83
C LEU A 34 -13.94 33.39 19.55
N GLU A 35 -14.80 33.45 20.57
CA GLU A 35 -14.91 34.60 21.49
C GLU A 35 -13.65 34.79 22.37
N GLY A 36 -12.73 33.81 22.37
CA GLY A 36 -11.46 33.86 23.09
C GLY A 36 -10.49 34.96 22.62
N ARG A 37 -9.42 35.19 23.37
CA ARG A 37 -8.43 36.24 23.08
C ARG A 37 -7.37 35.79 22.08
N PHE A 38 -7.58 36.11 20.80
CA PHE A 38 -6.52 36.06 19.78
C PHE A 38 -5.69 37.35 19.80
N GLN A 39 -4.41 37.25 20.19
CA GLN A 39 -3.54 38.42 20.40
C GLN A 39 -2.51 38.55 19.28
N ALA A 40 -1.84 39.70 19.20
CA ALA A 40 -0.79 39.95 18.22
C ALA A 40 0.35 38.91 18.26
N LEU A 41 0.72 38.43 19.46
CA LEU A 41 1.71 37.36 19.59
C LEU A 41 1.22 36.04 18.98
N HIS A 42 -0.06 35.70 19.15
CA HIS A 42 -0.65 34.50 18.53
C HIS A 42 -0.67 34.64 17.01
N ALA A 43 -1.06 35.81 16.50
CA ALA A 43 -1.03 36.12 15.08
C ALA A 43 0.38 35.96 14.49
N LEU A 44 1.40 36.45 15.19
CA LEU A 44 2.80 36.33 14.78
C LEU A 44 3.25 34.86 14.68
N VAL A 45 3.01 34.06 15.73
CA VAL A 45 3.46 32.66 15.77
C VAL A 45 2.69 31.80 14.76
N ILE A 46 1.36 31.94 14.72
CA ILE A 46 0.53 31.17 13.78
C ILE A 46 0.81 31.59 12.34
N GLY A 47 0.97 32.88 12.08
CA GLY A 47 1.36 33.38 10.76
C GLY A 47 2.69 32.80 10.29
N ALA A 48 3.70 32.72 11.16
CA ALA A 48 4.97 32.09 10.83
C ALA A 48 4.84 30.59 10.51
N ILE A 49 3.98 29.87 11.24
CA ILE A 49 3.72 28.44 10.97
C ILE A 49 2.99 28.26 9.64
N LEU A 50 1.95 29.06 9.37
CA LEU A 50 1.19 29.01 8.12
C LEU A 50 2.10 29.30 6.92
N ALA A 51 2.91 30.36 6.99
CA ALA A 51 3.88 30.67 5.95
C ALA A 51 4.89 29.54 5.72
N HIS A 52 5.30 28.82 6.77
CA HIS A 52 6.19 27.67 6.63
C HIS A 52 5.48 26.46 5.99
N LEU A 53 4.19 26.23 6.31
CA LEU A 53 3.40 25.22 5.64
C LEU A 53 3.22 25.53 4.15
N ASP A 54 2.88 26.77 3.81
CA ASP A 54 2.76 27.22 2.41
C ASP A 54 4.06 27.03 1.65
N PHE A 55 5.20 27.37 2.27
CA PHE A 55 6.52 27.13 1.69
C PHE A 55 6.77 25.63 1.44
N LEU A 56 6.46 24.78 2.42
CA LEU A 56 6.64 23.33 2.29
C LEU A 56 5.73 22.75 1.20
N ASP A 57 4.49 23.21 1.08
CA ASP A 57 3.58 22.80 0.02
C ASP A 57 4.13 23.21 -1.36
N GLU A 58 4.64 24.45 -1.52
CA GLU A 58 5.31 24.88 -2.74
C GLU A 58 6.55 24.02 -3.07
N GLN A 59 7.35 23.65 -2.05
CA GLN A 59 8.49 22.76 -2.26
C GLN A 59 8.06 21.35 -2.65
N ILE A 60 6.96 20.84 -2.09
CA ILE A 60 6.40 19.53 -2.45
C ILE A 60 5.94 19.55 -3.91
N ASP A 61 5.22 20.58 -4.33
CA ASP A 61 4.74 20.70 -5.72
C ASP A 61 5.91 20.77 -6.69
N ARG A 62 6.88 21.65 -6.42
CA ARG A 62 8.10 21.79 -7.24
C ARG A 62 8.88 20.49 -7.37
N LEU A 63 9.03 19.73 -6.27
CA LEU A 63 9.72 18.45 -6.29
C LEU A 63 8.89 17.36 -6.99
N SER A 64 7.56 17.44 -6.91
CA SER A 64 6.67 16.51 -7.60
C SER A 64 6.77 16.70 -9.12
N ASP A 65 6.73 17.94 -9.60
CA ASP A 65 6.92 18.28 -11.02
C ASP A 65 8.28 17.80 -11.53
N ALA A 66 9.35 18.03 -10.75
CA ALA A 66 10.69 17.56 -11.11
C ALA A 66 10.77 16.02 -11.17
N ILE A 67 10.08 15.31 -10.28
CA ILE A 67 10.01 13.84 -10.31
C ILE A 67 9.27 13.37 -11.56
N GLU A 68 8.14 14.00 -11.92
CA GLU A 68 7.38 13.64 -13.12
C GLU A 68 8.21 13.84 -14.39
N GLU A 69 8.95 14.96 -14.49
CA GLU A 69 9.86 15.21 -15.61
C GLU A 69 10.93 14.12 -15.74
N GLN A 70 11.58 13.76 -14.62
CA GLN A 70 12.61 12.70 -14.60
C GLN A 70 12.04 11.32 -14.90
N LEU A 71 10.77 11.07 -14.57
CA LEU A 71 10.08 9.83 -14.87
C LEU A 71 9.49 9.77 -16.28
N GLY A 72 9.47 10.88 -17.03
CA GLY A 72 8.98 10.95 -18.40
C GLY A 72 9.47 9.80 -19.30
N PRO A 73 10.79 9.51 -19.37
CA PRO A 73 11.33 8.38 -20.13
C PRO A 73 10.82 7.00 -19.67
N PHE A 74 10.35 6.90 -18.42
CA PHE A 74 9.90 5.67 -17.78
C PHE A 74 8.38 5.61 -17.60
N ALA A 75 7.61 6.56 -18.15
CA ALA A 75 6.17 6.66 -17.96
C ALA A 75 5.43 5.37 -18.34
N THR A 76 5.88 4.67 -19.39
CA THR A 76 5.34 3.35 -19.77
C THR A 76 5.58 2.30 -18.69
N GLY A 77 6.76 2.28 -18.08
CA GLY A 77 7.07 1.40 -16.95
C GLY A 77 6.21 1.70 -15.72
N VAL A 78 6.01 2.98 -15.40
CA VAL A 78 5.13 3.39 -14.30
C VAL A 78 3.71 2.91 -14.54
N ARG A 79 3.13 3.18 -15.72
CA ARG A 79 1.79 2.67 -16.09
C ARG A 79 1.70 1.16 -16.02
N LEU A 80 2.74 0.45 -16.48
CA LEU A 80 2.79 -1.01 -16.44
C LEU A 80 2.74 -1.51 -14.99
N ALA A 81 3.60 -1.00 -14.11
CA ALA A 81 3.63 -1.37 -12.71
C ALA A 81 2.31 -1.04 -11.98
N SER A 82 1.64 0.06 -12.34
CA SER A 82 0.33 0.44 -11.79
C SER A 82 -0.81 -0.52 -12.14
N THR A 83 -0.62 -1.45 -13.09
CA THR A 83 -1.64 -2.49 -13.38
C THR A 83 -1.72 -3.56 -12.30
N ILE A 84 -0.72 -3.67 -11.42
CA ILE A 84 -0.71 -4.62 -10.31
C ILE A 84 -1.71 -4.15 -9.23
N PRO A 85 -2.64 -5.00 -8.77
CA PRO A 85 -3.58 -4.65 -7.70
C PRO A 85 -2.86 -4.10 -6.45
N GLY A 86 -3.27 -2.91 -6.02
CA GLY A 86 -2.69 -2.20 -4.87
C GLY A 86 -1.50 -1.30 -5.19
N VAL A 87 -0.93 -1.35 -6.40
CA VAL A 87 0.16 -0.45 -6.81
C VAL A 87 -0.43 0.83 -7.43
N ALA A 88 -0.48 1.92 -6.65
CA ALA A 88 -0.88 3.23 -7.15
C ALA A 88 0.27 3.92 -7.91
N ALA A 89 -0.01 5.05 -8.58
CA ALA A 89 0.98 5.81 -9.36
C ALA A 89 2.26 6.09 -8.57
N ARG A 90 2.16 6.74 -7.40
CA ARG A 90 3.32 7.04 -6.54
C ARG A 90 4.13 5.80 -6.13
N THR A 91 3.45 4.69 -5.85
CA THR A 91 4.11 3.43 -5.53
C THR A 91 4.85 2.87 -6.76
N ALA A 92 4.24 2.93 -7.94
CA ALA A 92 4.85 2.51 -9.20
C ALA A 92 6.07 3.37 -9.54
N GLU A 93 5.99 4.68 -9.35
CA GLU A 93 7.14 5.61 -9.50
C GLU A 93 8.32 5.17 -8.63
N VAL A 94 8.09 4.90 -7.35
CA VAL A 94 9.14 4.42 -6.43
C VAL A 94 9.67 3.05 -6.86
N MET A 95 8.80 2.13 -7.30
CA MET A 95 9.24 0.83 -7.79
C MET A 95 10.14 0.97 -9.03
N VAL A 96 9.75 1.81 -9.99
CA VAL A 96 10.53 2.08 -11.20
C VAL A 96 11.85 2.79 -10.87
N ALA A 97 11.84 3.77 -9.96
CA ALA A 97 13.05 4.48 -9.55
C ALA A 97 14.06 3.57 -8.83
N GLU A 98 13.59 2.65 -7.98
CA GLU A 98 14.45 1.77 -7.19
C GLU A 98 14.91 0.52 -7.95
N ILE A 99 14.01 -0.09 -8.72
CA ILE A 99 14.27 -1.34 -9.43
C ILE A 99 14.81 -1.08 -10.84
N GLY A 100 14.26 -0.07 -11.52
CA GLY A 100 14.44 0.17 -12.95
C GLY A 100 13.46 -0.64 -13.81
N THR A 101 13.56 -0.44 -15.12
CA THR A 101 12.76 -1.13 -16.15
C THR A 101 13.51 -2.26 -16.85
N ASP A 102 14.84 -2.28 -16.77
CA ASP A 102 15.68 -3.32 -17.34
C ASP A 102 15.85 -4.51 -16.38
N MET A 103 15.16 -5.62 -16.70
CA MET A 103 15.20 -6.84 -15.88
C MET A 103 16.43 -7.71 -16.15
N SER A 104 17.28 -7.40 -17.14
CA SER A 104 18.53 -8.15 -17.39
C SER A 104 19.51 -8.07 -16.21
N ARG A 105 19.38 -7.01 -15.39
CA ARG A 105 20.11 -6.82 -14.12
C ARG A 105 19.81 -7.89 -13.08
N PHE A 106 18.68 -8.60 -13.21
CA PHE A 106 18.25 -9.65 -12.29
C PHE A 106 18.03 -10.96 -13.07
N PRO A 107 18.90 -11.97 -12.91
CA PRO A 107 18.79 -13.24 -13.65
C PRO A 107 17.46 -13.98 -13.44
N SER A 108 16.77 -13.72 -12.34
CA SER A 108 15.41 -14.22 -12.11
C SER A 108 14.65 -13.33 -11.14
N ALA A 109 13.32 -13.49 -11.09
CA ALA A 109 12.46 -12.85 -10.09
C ALA A 109 12.92 -13.10 -8.64
N GLY A 110 13.53 -14.27 -8.38
CA GLY A 110 14.11 -14.59 -7.08
C GLY A 110 15.32 -13.72 -6.72
N HIS A 111 16.12 -13.32 -7.71
CA HIS A 111 17.23 -12.38 -7.51
C HIS A 111 16.71 -10.98 -7.17
N LEU A 112 15.68 -10.50 -7.87
CA LEU A 112 15.02 -9.24 -7.53
C LEU A 112 14.46 -9.26 -6.10
N ALA A 113 13.72 -10.33 -5.75
CA ALA A 113 13.16 -10.47 -4.41
C ALA A 113 14.24 -10.55 -3.31
N SER A 114 15.36 -11.22 -3.58
CA SER A 114 16.49 -11.31 -2.66
C SER A 114 17.20 -9.97 -2.47
N TRP A 115 17.41 -9.23 -3.57
CA TRP A 115 17.97 -7.87 -3.55
C TRP A 115 17.08 -6.90 -2.77
N ALA A 116 15.76 -6.95 -3.00
CA ALA A 116 14.78 -6.13 -2.28
C ALA A 116 14.56 -6.55 -0.81
N GLY A 117 15.23 -7.61 -0.33
CA GLY A 117 15.06 -8.12 1.03
C GLY A 117 13.68 -8.75 1.29
N ARG A 118 12.97 -9.18 0.24
CA ARG A 118 11.64 -9.81 0.30
C ARG A 118 11.73 -11.32 0.08
N CYS A 119 12.69 -11.94 0.77
CA CYS A 119 12.83 -13.38 0.88
C CYS A 119 13.31 -13.75 2.29
N PRO A 120 13.14 -15.01 2.74
CA PRO A 120 13.78 -15.49 3.95
C PRO A 120 15.31 -15.32 3.87
N GLY A 121 15.94 -14.94 4.97
CA GLY A 121 17.40 -14.86 5.05
C GLY A 121 18.04 -16.24 5.05
N ASN A 122 19.25 -16.33 4.51
CA ASN A 122 20.07 -17.54 4.53
C ASN A 122 21.32 -17.33 5.41
N HIS A 123 21.17 -17.39 6.73
CA HIS A 123 22.29 -17.26 7.66
C HIS A 123 22.75 -18.63 8.16
N GLN A 124 23.71 -19.21 7.45
CA GLN A 124 24.30 -20.52 7.73
C GLN A 124 25.81 -20.40 7.92
N SER A 125 26.36 -21.19 8.85
CA SER A 125 27.79 -21.30 9.11
C SER A 125 28.10 -22.74 9.49
N ALA A 126 29.12 -23.36 8.89
CA ALA A 126 29.52 -24.74 9.16
C ALA A 126 28.33 -25.73 9.15
N GLY A 127 27.45 -25.63 8.14
CA GLY A 127 26.27 -26.49 7.99
C GLY A 127 25.12 -26.24 8.97
N LYS A 128 25.26 -25.32 9.93
CA LYS A 128 24.20 -24.96 10.89
C LYS A 128 23.48 -23.69 10.46
N ARG A 129 22.14 -23.77 10.38
CA ARG A 129 21.27 -22.60 10.14
C ARG A 129 21.03 -21.85 11.45
N ARG A 130 21.44 -20.59 11.51
CA ARG A 130 21.25 -19.76 12.71
C ARG A 130 19.99 -18.89 12.63
N SER A 131 19.75 -18.22 11.50
CA SER A 131 18.58 -17.32 11.35
C SER A 131 17.99 -17.36 9.94
N GLY A 132 16.66 -17.20 9.88
CA GLY A 132 15.87 -17.04 8.65
C GLY A 132 15.33 -15.63 8.44
N ARG A 133 15.73 -14.66 9.28
CA ARG A 133 15.22 -13.28 9.21
C ARG A 133 15.62 -12.64 7.88
N SER A 134 14.66 -12.03 7.21
CA SER A 134 14.91 -11.28 5.97
C SER A 134 15.94 -10.17 6.20
N ARG A 135 16.78 -9.96 5.18
CA ARG A 135 17.75 -8.86 5.18
C ARG A 135 17.02 -7.52 5.10
N LYS A 136 17.69 -6.46 5.55
CA LYS A 136 17.27 -5.10 5.23
C LYS A 136 17.47 -4.90 3.72
N GLY A 137 16.39 -4.66 2.99
CA GLY A 137 16.43 -4.29 1.57
C GLY A 137 16.46 -2.77 1.39
N CYS A 138 16.15 -2.30 0.19
CA CYS A 138 15.95 -0.89 -0.05
C CYS A 138 14.82 -0.32 0.83
N LYS A 139 15.09 0.81 1.50
CA LYS A 139 14.17 1.46 2.44
C LYS A 139 12.90 1.94 1.72
N TRP A 140 13.04 2.71 0.64
CA TRP A 140 11.94 3.33 -0.08
C TRP A 140 11.07 2.31 -0.80
N LEU A 141 11.69 1.41 -1.56
CA LEU A 141 11.00 0.24 -2.14
C LEU A 141 10.27 -0.56 -1.06
N GLY A 142 10.87 -0.66 0.13
CA GLY A 142 10.29 -1.42 1.21
C GLY A 142 9.02 -0.83 1.81
N ILE A 143 8.94 0.50 1.88
CA ILE A 143 7.75 1.27 2.27
C ILE A 143 6.69 1.15 1.18
N ALA A 144 7.05 1.41 -0.08
CA ALA A 144 6.13 1.30 -1.22
C ALA A 144 5.50 -0.10 -1.30
N LEU A 145 6.27 -1.17 -1.12
CA LEU A 145 5.74 -2.53 -1.11
C LEU A 145 4.84 -2.82 0.11
N GLU A 146 5.04 -2.17 1.27
CA GLU A 146 4.11 -2.29 2.40
C GLU A 146 2.75 -1.72 2.03
N GLU A 147 2.73 -0.49 1.52
CA GLU A 147 1.50 0.20 1.10
C GLU A 147 0.79 -0.58 -0.01
N ALA A 148 1.55 -1.01 -1.03
CA ALA A 148 1.03 -1.79 -2.14
C ALA A 148 0.40 -3.10 -1.70
N ALA A 149 1.10 -3.84 -0.84
CA ALA A 149 0.60 -5.10 -0.33
C ALA A 149 -0.65 -4.88 0.54
N LEU A 150 -0.68 -3.86 1.40
CA LEU A 150 -1.86 -3.56 2.21
C LEU A 150 -3.08 -3.22 1.34
N ALA A 151 -2.90 -2.39 0.32
CA ALA A 151 -3.94 -2.07 -0.65
C ALA A 151 -4.39 -3.31 -1.44
N ALA A 152 -3.46 -4.16 -1.87
CA ALA A 152 -3.76 -5.40 -2.58
C ALA A 152 -4.65 -6.34 -1.75
N THR A 153 -4.45 -6.42 -0.43
CA THR A 153 -5.31 -7.25 0.45
C THR A 153 -6.76 -6.77 0.51
N ARG A 154 -7.01 -5.50 0.18
CA ARG A 154 -8.33 -4.87 0.15
C ARG A 154 -8.97 -4.91 -1.24
N THR A 155 -8.26 -5.38 -2.26
CA THR A 155 -8.78 -5.51 -3.63
C THR A 155 -9.53 -6.83 -3.76
N ASN A 156 -10.86 -6.75 -3.73
CA ASN A 156 -11.74 -7.91 -3.72
C ASN A 156 -11.63 -8.73 -5.01
N GLY A 157 -11.55 -10.05 -4.86
CA GLY A 157 -11.51 -10.97 -6.00
C GLY A 157 -10.15 -11.06 -6.70
N SER A 158 -9.12 -10.41 -6.17
CA SER A 158 -7.75 -10.51 -6.71
C SER A 158 -7.00 -11.75 -6.19
N TYR A 159 -6.06 -12.26 -6.98
CA TYR A 159 -5.15 -13.32 -6.57
C TYR A 159 -4.32 -12.92 -5.34
N LEU A 160 -3.84 -11.69 -5.27
CA LEU A 160 -3.03 -11.20 -4.16
C LEU A 160 -3.80 -11.20 -2.83
N GLN A 161 -5.10 -10.83 -2.87
CA GLN A 161 -5.98 -10.96 -1.72
C GLN A 161 -6.16 -12.43 -1.32
N ALA A 162 -6.44 -13.33 -2.26
CA ALA A 162 -6.61 -14.76 -1.96
C ALA A 162 -5.33 -15.40 -1.40
N HIS A 163 -4.16 -15.01 -1.92
CA HIS A 163 -2.86 -15.43 -1.42
C HIS A 163 -2.66 -14.99 0.03
N TYR A 164 -2.99 -13.73 0.35
CA TYR A 164 -2.94 -13.20 1.70
C TYR A 164 -3.87 -13.95 2.65
N GLN A 165 -5.16 -14.08 2.30
CA GLN A 165 -6.17 -14.71 3.14
C GLN A 165 -5.86 -16.18 3.43
N ARG A 166 -5.26 -16.90 2.48
CA ARG A 166 -4.82 -18.28 2.67
C ARG A 166 -3.68 -18.40 3.69
N LEU A 167 -2.76 -17.44 3.70
CA LEU A 167 -1.56 -17.48 4.56
C LEU A 167 -1.82 -16.90 5.96
N ARG A 168 -2.57 -15.80 6.05
CA ARG A 168 -2.78 -15.04 7.30
C ARG A 168 -3.16 -15.92 8.50
N PRO A 169 -4.11 -16.88 8.44
CA PRO A 169 -4.47 -17.71 9.58
C PRO A 169 -3.33 -18.62 10.07
N ARG A 170 -2.39 -18.99 9.19
CA ARG A 170 -1.31 -19.94 9.51
C ARG A 170 -0.04 -19.28 10.02
N ILE A 171 0.30 -18.11 9.47
CA ILE A 171 1.60 -17.47 9.71
C ILE A 171 1.49 -16.06 10.32
N GLY A 172 0.28 -15.53 10.47
CA GLY A 172 0.01 -14.19 10.99
C GLY A 172 0.11 -13.08 9.94
N HIS A 173 -0.38 -11.88 10.30
CA HIS A 173 -0.52 -10.74 9.40
C HIS A 173 0.80 -10.33 8.72
N GLY A 174 1.86 -10.05 9.49
CA GLY A 174 3.11 -9.52 8.92
C GLY A 174 3.82 -10.48 7.97
N ARG A 175 3.82 -11.79 8.26
CA ARG A 175 4.41 -12.79 7.37
C ARG A 175 3.56 -13.03 6.11
N ALA A 176 2.25 -13.00 6.23
CA ALA A 176 1.36 -13.10 5.07
C ALA A 176 1.50 -11.88 4.15
N LEU A 177 1.62 -10.68 4.71
CA LEU A 177 1.88 -9.47 3.93
C LEU A 177 3.25 -9.53 3.24
N GLY A 178 4.28 -10.03 3.93
CA GLY A 178 5.59 -10.30 3.32
C GLY A 178 5.53 -11.21 2.09
N ALA A 179 4.63 -12.20 2.08
CA ALA A 179 4.42 -13.08 0.93
C ALA A 179 3.70 -12.37 -0.24
N VAL A 180 2.78 -11.45 0.04
CA VAL A 180 2.16 -10.58 -0.98
C VAL A 180 3.21 -9.68 -1.62
N LYS A 181 4.08 -9.04 -0.82
CA LYS A 181 5.20 -8.22 -1.34
C LYS A 181 6.11 -9.00 -2.26
N HIS A 182 6.46 -10.23 -1.86
CA HIS A 182 7.25 -11.12 -2.69
C HIS A 182 6.53 -11.40 -4.02
N SER A 183 5.23 -11.68 -3.98
CA SER A 183 4.42 -11.92 -5.17
C SER A 183 4.34 -10.70 -6.10
N ILE A 184 4.25 -9.48 -5.55
CA ILE A 184 4.29 -8.23 -6.32
C ILE A 184 5.63 -8.08 -7.05
N LEU A 185 6.75 -8.37 -6.40
CA LEU A 185 8.07 -8.32 -7.05
C LEU A 185 8.25 -9.38 -8.13
N VAL A 186 7.71 -10.58 -7.91
CA VAL A 186 7.71 -11.64 -8.92
C VAL A 186 6.89 -11.21 -10.13
N ALA A 187 5.70 -10.65 -9.92
CA ALA A 187 4.88 -10.11 -11.00
C ALA A 187 5.61 -8.99 -11.76
N TYR A 188 6.19 -8.02 -11.04
CA TYR A 188 6.96 -6.93 -11.63
C TYR A 188 8.09 -7.47 -12.54
N TRP A 189 8.88 -8.43 -12.06
CA TRP A 189 9.96 -9.00 -12.88
C TRP A 189 9.43 -9.61 -14.19
N HIS A 190 8.39 -10.43 -14.12
CA HIS A 190 7.82 -11.06 -15.32
C HIS A 190 7.18 -10.04 -16.28
N MET A 191 6.44 -9.06 -15.75
CA MET A 191 5.80 -8.02 -16.56
C MET A 191 6.83 -7.19 -17.32
N PHE A 192 7.93 -6.80 -16.69
CA PHE A 192 8.97 -5.99 -17.33
C PHE A 192 9.90 -6.81 -18.24
N THR A 193 10.04 -8.12 -18.02
CA THR A 193 10.73 -9.01 -18.97
C THR A 193 9.88 -9.28 -20.22
N ALA A 194 8.57 -9.47 -20.07
CA ALA A 194 7.68 -9.80 -21.18
C ALA A 194 7.10 -8.56 -21.89
N GLY A 195 7.05 -7.40 -21.22
CA GLY A 195 6.35 -6.21 -21.71
C GLY A 195 4.82 -6.32 -21.60
N GLU A 196 4.31 -7.22 -20.75
CA GLU A 196 2.89 -7.53 -20.62
C GLU A 196 2.28 -6.95 -19.34
N ILE A 197 1.03 -6.51 -19.43
CA ILE A 197 0.26 -6.01 -18.28
C ILE A 197 0.03 -7.12 -17.24
N TYR A 198 -0.27 -6.72 -15.99
CA TYR A 198 -0.56 -7.68 -14.94
C TYR A 198 -1.79 -8.53 -15.27
N ASN A 199 -1.59 -9.84 -15.38
CA ASN A 199 -2.68 -10.80 -15.53
C ASN A 199 -3.06 -11.37 -14.15
N ASP A 200 -4.22 -10.95 -13.62
CA ASP A 200 -4.70 -11.44 -12.34
C ASP A 200 -5.22 -12.88 -12.47
N LEU A 201 -4.68 -13.77 -11.64
CA LEU A 201 -5.11 -15.17 -11.59
C LEU A 201 -6.51 -15.32 -10.96
N GLY A 202 -7.03 -14.31 -10.29
CA GLY A 202 -8.34 -14.28 -9.65
C GLY A 202 -8.35 -14.86 -8.23
N GLY A 203 -9.35 -14.44 -7.44
CA GLY A 203 -9.49 -14.81 -6.03
C GLY A 203 -9.85 -16.29 -5.81
N ASP A 204 -10.40 -16.94 -6.83
CA ASP A 204 -10.75 -18.36 -6.85
C ASP A 204 -9.61 -19.25 -7.36
N TYR A 205 -8.44 -18.69 -7.70
CA TYR A 205 -7.29 -19.42 -8.24
C TYR A 205 -6.93 -20.68 -7.44
N TYR A 206 -6.91 -20.59 -6.10
CA TYR A 206 -6.59 -21.73 -5.25
C TYR A 206 -7.70 -22.80 -5.24
N GLN A 207 -8.94 -22.42 -5.52
CA GLN A 207 -10.07 -23.34 -5.64
C GLN A 207 -9.98 -24.07 -6.99
N ARG A 208 -9.74 -23.34 -8.09
CA ARG A 208 -9.54 -23.93 -9.43
C ARG A 208 -8.32 -24.84 -9.50
N ARG A 209 -7.23 -24.49 -8.82
CA ARG A 209 -5.97 -25.25 -8.82
C ARG A 209 -6.06 -26.59 -8.09
N ASP A 210 -6.84 -26.67 -7.00
CA ASP A 210 -6.99 -27.90 -6.22
C ASP A 210 -8.42 -28.02 -5.67
N PRO A 211 -9.40 -28.34 -6.55
CA PRO A 211 -10.80 -28.45 -6.15
C PRO A 211 -11.01 -29.52 -5.08
N GLN A 212 -10.27 -30.62 -5.16
CA GLN A 212 -10.35 -31.75 -4.24
C GLN A 212 -9.95 -31.37 -2.81
N ARG A 213 -8.95 -30.49 -2.64
CA ARG A 213 -8.61 -29.96 -1.32
C ARG A 213 -9.69 -29.05 -0.77
N GLN A 214 -10.32 -28.23 -1.61
CA GLN A 214 -11.42 -27.36 -1.19
C GLN A 214 -12.62 -28.20 -0.75
N ILE A 215 -12.98 -29.21 -1.53
CA ILE A 215 -14.04 -30.18 -1.21
C ILE A 215 -13.77 -30.82 0.16
N ARG A 216 -12.58 -31.41 0.36
CA ARG A 216 -12.20 -32.02 1.65
C ARG A 216 -12.27 -31.03 2.82
N ARG A 217 -11.90 -29.77 2.60
CA ARG A 217 -12.01 -28.73 3.62
C ARG A 217 -13.47 -28.47 3.99
N LEU A 218 -14.36 -28.38 3.01
CA LEU A 218 -15.79 -28.13 3.23
C LEU A 218 -16.46 -29.31 3.94
N ILE A 219 -16.15 -30.54 3.55
CA ILE A 219 -16.60 -31.76 4.26
C ILE A 219 -16.21 -31.68 5.73
N ASN A 220 -14.91 -31.48 6.02
CA ASN A 220 -14.42 -31.38 7.39
C ASN A 220 -15.08 -30.24 8.18
N GLN A 221 -15.50 -29.15 7.54
CA GLN A 221 -16.20 -28.05 8.20
C GLN A 221 -17.65 -28.43 8.55
N LEU A 222 -18.35 -29.11 7.64
CA LEU A 222 -19.72 -29.60 7.87
C LEU A 222 -19.75 -30.72 8.92
N GLU A 223 -18.80 -31.65 8.87
CA GLU A 223 -18.65 -32.74 9.85
C GLU A 223 -18.39 -32.20 11.26
N ARG A 224 -17.59 -31.13 11.39
CA ARG A 224 -17.38 -30.44 12.68
C ARG A 224 -18.64 -29.76 13.23
N LEU A 225 -19.63 -29.50 12.39
CA LEU A 225 -20.94 -28.99 12.80
C LEU A 225 -21.95 -30.12 13.09
N GLY A 226 -21.50 -31.39 13.08
CA GLY A 226 -22.32 -32.55 13.40
C GLY A 226 -23.07 -33.15 12.21
N GLN A 227 -22.72 -32.77 10.97
CA GLN A 227 -23.37 -33.28 9.76
C GLN A 227 -22.57 -34.43 9.15
N HIS A 228 -23.22 -35.51 8.72
CA HIS A 228 -22.58 -36.51 7.86
C HIS A 228 -22.72 -36.06 6.40
N VAL A 229 -21.59 -35.85 5.73
CA VAL A 229 -21.58 -35.41 4.32
C VAL A 229 -21.35 -36.60 3.39
N THR A 230 -22.28 -36.84 2.48
CA THR A 230 -22.11 -37.70 1.30
C THR A 230 -22.07 -36.82 0.06
N LEU A 231 -21.11 -37.07 -0.85
CA LEU A 231 -21.01 -36.34 -2.10
C LEU A 231 -21.61 -37.19 -3.22
N GLU A 232 -22.62 -36.64 -3.88
CA GLU A 232 -23.15 -37.20 -5.13
C GLU A 232 -22.66 -36.34 -6.30
N PRO A 233 -22.22 -36.95 -7.41
CA PRO A 233 -21.84 -36.19 -8.60
C PRO A 233 -23.07 -35.43 -9.14
N ALA A 234 -22.88 -34.16 -9.47
CA ALA A 234 -23.94 -33.38 -10.11
C ALA A 234 -24.31 -34.01 -11.46
N ALA A 235 -25.60 -34.14 -11.75
CA ALA A 235 -26.09 -34.60 -13.05
C ALA A 235 -25.58 -33.66 -14.15
N ALA A 236 -25.04 -34.25 -15.22
CA ALA A 236 -24.36 -33.56 -16.32
C ALA A 236 -25.30 -32.72 -17.19
#